data_AF-A0A0S8CV89-F1
#
_entry.id   AF-A0A0S8CV89-F1
#
_cell.length_a   1.000
_cell.length_b   1.000
_cell.length_c   1.000
_cell.angle_alpha   90.00
_cell.angle_beta   90.00
_cell.angle_gamma   90.00
#
_symmetry.space_group_name_H-M   'P 1'
#
loop_
_entity.id
_entity.type
_entity.pdbx_description
1 polymer ?
#
loop_
_entity_poly.entity_id
_entity_poly.type
_entity_poly.pdbx_seq_one_letter_code
_entity_poly.pdbx_strand_id
1 'polypeptide(L)' 'MILAVFGVILIFVGLVVSIVFWIPSIFDRSKIRAVMGRRYPLVYVFYVANGPMLMLFGLLLILWQKV' A
#
# COMPACT_ATOMS: atom_id res chain seq x y z
N MET A 1 5.95 14.09 -18.11
CA MET A 1 4.96 13.07 -18.55
C MET A 1 5.23 11.69 -17.95
N ILE A 2 6.43 11.11 -18.09
CA ILE A 2 6.68 9.74 -17.60
C ILE A 2 6.52 9.60 -16.08
N LEU A 3 7.06 10.54 -15.26
CA LEU A 3 6.91 10.44 -13.81
C LEU A 3 5.45 10.62 -13.34
N ALA A 4 4.63 11.39 -14.06
CA ALA A 4 3.19 11.49 -13.75
C ALA A 4 2.49 10.15 -13.95
N VAL A 5 2.79 9.44 -15.05
CA VAL A 5 2.26 8.10 -15.30
C VAL A 5 2.68 7.14 -14.20
N PHE A 6 3.96 7.12 -13.83
CA PHE A 6 4.43 6.31 -12.70
C PHE A 6 3.76 6.70 -11.38
N GLY A 7 3.60 7.99 -11.10
CA GLY A 7 2.91 8.47 -9.90
C GLY A 7 1.45 8.00 -9.82
N VAL A 8 0.72 8.05 -10.94
CA VAL A 8 -0.66 7.54 -11.02
C VAL A 8 -0.70 6.02 -10.79
N ILE A 9 0.22 5.26 -11.39
CA ILE A 9 0.32 3.80 -11.18
C ILE A 9 0.58 3.49 -9.71
N LEU A 10 1.51 4.20 -9.07
CA LEU A 10 1.84 4.00 -7.65
C LEU A 10 0.65 4.31 -6.74
N ILE A 11 -0.09 5.39 -7.01
CA ILE A 11 -1.34 5.72 -6.29
C ILE A 11 -2.35 4.60 -6.45
N PHE A 12 -2.55 4.12 -7.68
CA PHE A 12 -3.53 3.07 -7.95
C PHE A 12 -3.17 1.75 -7.26
N VAL A 13 -1.92 1.31 -7.36
CA VAL A 13 -1.44 0.10 -6.68
C VAL A 13 -1.56 0.25 -5.15
N GLY A 14 -1.15 1.39 -4.60
CA GLY A 14 -1.24 1.64 -3.17
C GLY A 14 -2.69 1.68 -2.66
N LEU A 15 -3.61 2.20 -3.47
CA LEU A 15 -5.04 2.18 -3.18
C LEU A 15 -5.59 0.75 -3.19
N VAL A 16 -5.25 -0.06 -4.20
CA VAL A 16 -5.68 -1.47 -4.29
C VAL A 16 -5.19 -2.26 -3.07
N VAL A 17 -3.90 -2.15 -2.72
CA VAL A 17 -3.33 -2.78 -1.53
C VAL A 17 -4.05 -2.31 -0.28
N SER A 18 -4.35 -1.00 -0.20
CA SER A 18 -5.06 -0.42 0.94
C SER A 18 -6.44 -1.03 1.11
N ILE A 19 -7.22 -1.14 0.05
CA ILE A 19 -8.57 -1.72 0.07
C ILE A 19 -8.51 -3.21 0.40
N VAL A 20 -7.68 -3.97 -0.32
CA VAL A 20 -7.56 -5.43 -0.17
C VAL A 20 -7.21 -5.82 1.27
N PHE A 21 -6.30 -5.09 1.91
CA PHE A 21 -5.88 -5.37 3.29
C PHE A 21 -7.01 -5.29 4.32
N TRP A 22 -8.03 -4.47 4.06
CA TRP A 22 -9.15 -4.26 4.98
C TRP A 22 -10.35 -5.15 4.68
N ILE A 23 -10.43 -5.73 3.47
CA ILE A 23 -11.51 -6.63 3.08
C ILE A 23 -11.25 -8.03 3.67
N PRO A 24 -12.06 -8.51 4.64
CA PRO A 24 -11.81 -9.78 5.32
C PRO A 24 -11.94 -11.00 4.41
N SER A 25 -12.74 -10.91 3.35
CA SER A 25 -12.89 -12.00 2.36
C SER A 25 -11.65 -12.19 1.49
N ILE A 26 -10.78 -11.19 1.38
CA ILE A 26 -9.54 -11.24 0.60
C ILE A 26 -8.33 -11.43 1.53
N PHE A 27 -8.29 -10.70 2.66
CA PHE A 27 -7.19 -10.74 3.61
C PHE A 27 -7.67 -11.12 5.02
N ASP A 28 -7.60 -12.41 5.34
CA ASP A 28 -7.97 -12.93 6.66
C ASP A 28 -6.85 -12.71 7.68
N ARG A 29 -6.94 -11.57 8.38
CA ARG A 29 -6.00 -11.18 9.44
C ARG A 29 -5.93 -12.17 10.59
N SER A 30 -7.00 -12.90 10.88
CA SER A 30 -7.03 -13.87 11.97
C SER A 30 -6.16 -15.08 11.66
N LYS A 31 -6.29 -15.63 10.43
CA LYS A 31 -5.45 -16.72 9.93
C LYS A 31 -3.99 -16.30 9.82
N ILE A 32 -3.72 -15.10 9.32
CA ILE A 32 -2.34 -14.61 9.17
C ILE A 32 -1.69 -14.39 10.53
N ARG A 33 -2.44 -13.90 11.54
CA ARG A 33 -1.94 -13.79 12.92
C ARG A 33 -1.61 -15.16 13.51
N ALA A 34 -2.45 -16.18 13.26
CA ALA A 34 -2.20 -17.54 13.74
C ALA A 34 -0.91 -18.13 13.14
N VAL A 35 -0.62 -17.85 11.86
CA VAL A 35 0.59 -18.34 11.18
C VAL A 35 1.85 -17.56 11.59
N MET A 36 1.77 -16.23 11.64
CA MET A 36 2.94 -15.38 11.94
C MET A 36 3.29 -15.29 13.43
N GLY A 37 2.32 -15.52 14.33
CA GLY A 37 2.50 -15.37 15.76
C GLY A 37 3.09 -14.01 16.15
N ARG A 38 4.25 -14.01 16.83
CA ARG A 38 4.96 -12.80 17.25
C ARG A 38 5.42 -11.90 16.10
N ARG A 39 5.55 -12.43 14.89
CA ARG A 39 5.98 -11.68 13.69
C ARG A 39 4.83 -10.94 13.00
N TYR A 40 3.58 -11.15 13.44
CA TYR A 40 2.40 -10.51 12.87
C TYR A 40 2.49 -8.97 12.74
N PRO A 41 3.15 -8.21 13.64
CA PRO A 41 3.33 -6.77 13.43
C PRO A 41 4.01 -6.40 12.10
N LEU A 42 4.87 -7.26 11.54
CA LEU A 42 5.50 -7.03 10.24
C LEU A 42 4.48 -6.91 9.11
N VAL A 43 3.34 -7.60 9.21
CA VAL A 43 2.24 -7.49 8.24
C VAL A 43 1.79 -6.04 8.08
N TYR A 44 1.68 -5.31 9.18
CA TYR A 44 1.28 -3.90 9.15
C TYR A 44 2.40 -3.01 8.60
N VAL A 45 3.67 -3.34 8.84
CA VAL A 45 4.80 -2.63 8.23
C VAL A 45 4.75 -2.78 6.71
N PHE A 46 4.56 -4.00 6.21
CA PHE A 46 4.40 -4.25 4.78
C PHE A 46 3.16 -3.56 4.20
N TYR A 47 2.04 -3.60 4.91
CA TYR A 47 0.82 -2.90 4.52
C TYR A 47 1.05 -1.38 4.40
N VAL A 48 1.63 -0.74 5.42
CA VAL A 48 1.86 0.71 5.42
C VAL A 48 2.81 1.11 4.30
N ALA A 49 3.90 0.35 4.11
CA ALA A 49 4.89 0.62 3.06
C ALA A 49 4.30 0.50 1.64
N ASN A 50 3.47 -0.53 1.39
CA ASN A 50 2.97 -0.86 0.05
C ASN A 50 1.58 -0.29 -0.26
N GLY A 51 0.85 0.19 0.75
CA GLY A 51 -0.44 0.85 0.59
C GLY A 51 -0.30 2.37 0.76
N PRO A 52 -0.55 2.93 1.95
CA PRO A 52 -0.52 4.37 2.21
C PRO A 52 0.76 5.08 1.77
N MET A 53 1.94 4.54 2.07
CA MET A 53 3.20 5.20 1.68
C MET A 53 3.43 5.16 0.17
N LEU A 54 3.02 4.08 -0.51
CA LEU A 54 3.12 4.00 -1.96
C LEU A 54 2.22 5.06 -2.63
N MET A 55 1.02 5.28 -2.10
CA MET A 55 0.13 6.35 -2.55
C MET A 55 0.75 7.73 -2.32
N LEU A 56 1.30 7.96 -1.13
CA LEU A 56 1.93 9.24 -0.79
C LEU A 56 3.15 9.51 -1.68
N PHE A 57 3.96 8.49 -1.95
CA PHE A 57 5.10 8.59 -2.86
C PHE A 57 4.66 8.90 -4.30
N GLY A 58 3.61 8.23 -4.80
CA GLY A 58 3.04 8.53 -6.11
C GLY A 58 2.48 9.96 -6.20
N LEU A 59 1.83 10.46 -5.14
CA LEU A 59 1.36 11.83 -5.06
C LEU A 59 2.52 12.84 -5.09
N LEU A 60 3.58 12.58 -4.32
CA LEU A 60 4.78 13.42 -4.31
C LEU A 60 5.43 13.50 -5.68
N LEU A 61 5.51 12.39 -6.42
CA LEU A 61 6.05 12.38 -7.78
C LEU A 61 5.23 13.25 -8.74
N ILE A 62 3.91 13.28 -8.61
CA ILE A 62 3.04 14.12 -9.44
C ILE A 62 3.18 15.59 -9.05
N LEU A 63 3.21 15.89 -7.75
CA LEU A 63 3.34 17.27 -7.25
C LEU A 63 4.70 17.87 -7.59
N TRP A 64 5.78 17.09 -7.48
CA TRP A 64 7.12 17.54 -7.82
C TRP A 64 7.26 17.99 -9.28
N GLN A 65 6.50 17.39 -10.21
CA GLN A 65 6.52 17.81 -11.61
C GLN A 65 5.86 19.18 -11.86
N LYS A 66 5.12 19.72 -10.89
CA LYS A 66 4.42 21.01 -11.01
C LYS A 66 5.17 22.17 -10.36
N VAL A 67 6.28 21.87 -9.67
CA VAL A 67 7.21 22.83 -9.07
C VAL A 67 8.38 23.02 -10.02
#